data_AF-A0A929L9J1-F1
#
_entry.id   AF-A0A929L9J1-F1
#
_cell.length_a   1.000
_cell.length_b   1.000
_cell.length_c   1.000
_cell.angle_alpha   90.00
_cell.angle_beta   90.00
_cell.angle_gamma   90.00
#
_symmetry.space_group_name_H-M   'P 1'
#
loop_
_entity.id
_entity.type
_entity.pdbx_description
1 polymer ?
#
loop_
_entity_poly.entity_id
_entity_poly.type
_entity_poly.pdbx_seq_one_letter_code
_entity_poly.pdbx_strand_id
1 'polypeptide(L)'
;MTVVDYSTLRGVEGYKAAFPNALRGLEGKRLRTVVEAVHSGVLEGWRPTEENVADIVGPREHGQMTPERAQAICDRVRARRARSK
;
A
#
# COMPACT_ATOMS: atom_id res chain seq x y z
N MET A 1 17.15 3.91 -9.63
CA MET A 1 16.09 3.21 -8.86
C MET A 1 16.75 2.52 -7.70
N THR A 2 16.52 2.99 -6.47
CA THR A 2 16.91 2.27 -5.26
C THR A 2 16.06 1.01 -5.15
N VAL A 3 16.70 -0.15 -5.19
CA VAL A 3 16.00 -1.44 -5.01
C VAL A 3 15.65 -1.54 -3.53
N VAL A 4 14.35 -1.62 -3.21
CA VAL A 4 13.87 -1.82 -1.85
C VAL A 4 14.07 -3.28 -1.49
N ASP A 5 14.89 -3.56 -0.47
CA ASP A 5 15.02 -4.91 0.09
C ASP A 5 13.91 -5.15 1.11
N TYR A 6 12.81 -5.72 0.62
CA TYR A 6 11.64 -6.08 1.43
C TYR A 6 11.94 -7.11 2.53
N SER A 7 13.04 -7.86 2.45
CA SER A 7 13.46 -8.84 3.47
C SER A 7 13.97 -8.15 4.74
N THR A 8 14.51 -6.94 4.57
CA THR A 8 15.07 -6.11 5.66
C THR A 8 14.15 -4.97 6.06
N LEU A 9 13.08 -4.73 5.28
CA LEU A 9 12.14 -3.65 5.49
C LEU A 9 11.27 -3.90 6.74
N ARG A 10 11.67 -3.30 7.86
CA ARG A 10 10.97 -3.43 9.14
C ARG A 10 10.73 -2.09 9.79
N GLY A 11 9.60 -2.01 10.48
CA GLY A 11 9.22 -0.83 11.26
C GLY A 11 8.90 0.40 10.41
N VAL A 12 8.36 1.42 11.06
CA VAL A 12 7.87 2.64 10.39
C VAL A 12 8.99 3.39 9.66
N GLU A 13 10.17 3.48 10.26
CA GLU A 13 11.31 4.21 9.69
C GLU A 13 11.85 3.55 8.42
N GLY A 14 11.86 2.21 8.35
CA GLY A 14 12.24 1.48 7.14
C GLY A 14 11.30 1.78 5.98
N TYR A 15 9.99 1.79 6.24
CA TYR A 15 8.99 2.14 5.23
C TYR A 15 9.07 3.61 4.80
N LYS A 16 9.34 4.54 5.73
CA LYS A 16 9.59 5.95 5.38
C LYS A 16 10.81 6.13 4.48
N ALA A 17 11.88 5.39 4.71
CA ALA A 17 13.07 5.42 3.87
C ALA A 17 12.82 4.81 2.47
N ALA A 18 11.99 3.76 2.39
CA ALA A 18 11.64 3.12 1.13
C ALA A 18 10.60 3.88 0.30
N PHE A 19 9.67 4.58 0.95
CA PHE A 19 8.57 5.33 0.34
C PHE A 19 8.49 6.77 0.85
N PRO A 20 9.56 7.57 0.70
CA PRO A 20 9.65 8.90 1.30
C PRO A 20 8.68 9.90 0.70
N ASN A 21 8.20 9.69 -0.53
CA ASN A 21 7.24 10.60 -1.16
C ASN A 21 5.81 10.24 -0.78
N ALA A 22 5.44 8.96 -0.83
CA ALA A 22 4.10 8.50 -0.48
C ALA A 22 3.76 8.69 1.00
N LEU A 23 4.73 8.50 1.90
CA LEU A 23 4.50 8.63 3.35
C LEU A 23 4.78 10.03 3.89
N ARG A 24 5.09 10.99 3.01
CA ARG A 24 5.41 12.37 3.42
C ARG A 24 4.21 13.01 4.12
N GLY A 25 4.46 13.62 5.28
CA GLY A 25 3.42 14.31 6.05
C GLY A 25 2.45 13.39 6.80
N LEU A 26 2.71 12.07 6.82
CA LEU A 26 1.99 11.15 7.69
C LEU A 26 2.69 10.97 9.02
N GLU A 27 1.92 11.03 10.09
CA GLU A 27 2.42 10.85 11.45
C GLU A 27 1.47 10.01 12.32
N GLY A 28 1.99 9.58 13.47
CA GLY A 28 1.22 8.91 14.51
C GLY A 28 0.46 7.66 14.04
N LYS A 29 -0.81 7.55 14.47
CA LYS A 29 -1.66 6.38 14.20
C LYS A 29 -1.89 6.16 12.71
N ARG A 30 -2.05 7.24 11.93
CA ARG A 30 -2.32 7.14 10.48
C ARG A 30 -1.14 6.52 9.74
N LEU A 31 0.08 6.98 10.06
CA LEU A 31 1.31 6.40 9.52
C LEU A 31 1.43 4.92 9.86
N ARG A 32 1.21 4.55 11.12
CA ARG A 32 1.28 3.14 11.56
C ARG A 32 0.30 2.25 10.79
N THR A 33 -0.96 2.68 10.65
CA THR A 33 -1.98 1.92 9.91
C THR A 33 -1.60 1.70 8.44
N VAL A 34 -1.07 2.72 7.77
CA VAL A 34 -0.61 2.58 6.38
C VAL A 34 0.56 1.60 6.31
N VAL A 35 1.56 1.75 7.18
CA VAL A 35 2.73 0.86 7.22
C VAL A 35 2.32 -0.59 7.49
N GLU A 36 1.41 -0.85 8.42
CA GLU A 36 0.90 -2.20 8.70
C GLU A 36 0.20 -2.81 7.48
N ALA A 37 -0.64 -2.04 6.78
CA ALA A 37 -1.32 -2.51 5.57
C ALA A 37 -0.33 -2.86 4.45
N VAL A 38 0.67 -2.00 4.22
CA VAL A 38 1.72 -2.25 3.22
C VAL A 38 2.58 -3.45 3.64
N HIS A 39 2.91 -3.56 4.92
CA HIS A 39 3.72 -4.68 5.45
C HIS A 39 3.01 -6.02 5.31
N SER A 40 1.70 -6.08 5.59
CA SER A 40 0.92 -7.30 5.36
C SER A 40 1.00 -7.76 3.91
N GLY A 41 0.82 -6.85 2.95
CA GLY A 41 0.93 -7.21 1.53
C GLY A 41 2.35 -7.68 1.15
N VAL A 42 3.39 -7.05 1.71
CA VAL A 42 4.78 -7.48 1.50
C VAL A 42 5.01 -8.92 2.00
N LEU A 43 4.45 -9.28 3.16
CA LEU A 43 4.52 -10.66 3.68
C LEU A 43 3.79 -11.66 2.77
N GLU A 44 2.76 -11.22 2.04
CA GLU A 44 2.07 -12.00 1.00
C GLU A 44 2.82 -12.05 -0.34
N GLY A 45 4.02 -11.46 -0.42
CA GLY A 45 4.87 -11.44 -1.62
C GLY A 45 4.62 -10.25 -2.54
N TRP A 46 3.81 -9.26 -2.13
CA TRP A 46 3.62 -8.04 -2.88
C TRP A 46 4.87 -7.14 -2.83
N ARG A 47 5.23 -6.54 -3.96
CA ARG A 47 6.34 -5.58 -4.07
C ARG A 47 5.77 -4.18 -4.40
N PRO A 48 5.32 -3.41 -3.40
CA PRO A 48 4.66 -2.13 -3.61
C PRO A 48 5.62 -1.07 -4.17
N THR A 49 5.10 -0.24 -5.09
CA THR A 49 5.78 0.97 -5.56
C THR A 49 5.32 2.20 -4.76
N GLU A 50 6.03 3.33 -4.91
CA GLU A 50 5.61 4.63 -4.36
C GLU A 50 4.16 4.99 -4.72
N GLU A 51 3.74 4.77 -5.97
CA GLU A 51 2.36 5.02 -6.41
C GLU A 51 1.36 4.14 -5.64
N ASN A 52 1.67 2.86 -5.42
CA ASN A 52 0.78 1.98 -4.68
C ASN A 52 0.65 2.35 -3.21
N VAL A 53 1.73 2.81 -2.59
CA VAL A 53 1.69 3.31 -1.21
C VAL A 53 0.91 4.63 -1.18
N ALA A 54 1.11 5.52 -2.16
CA ALA A 54 0.38 6.77 -2.27
C ALA A 54 -1.13 6.56 -2.46
N ASP A 55 -1.56 5.53 -3.19
CA ASP A 55 -2.97 5.14 -3.32
C ASP A 55 -3.60 4.74 -1.98
N ILE A 56 -2.83 4.07 -1.09
CA ILE A 56 -3.27 3.70 0.26
C ILE A 56 -3.33 4.93 1.17
N VAL A 57 -2.40 5.87 0.98
CA VAL A 57 -2.30 7.13 1.71
C VAL A 57 -3.32 8.17 1.24
N GLY A 58 -3.76 8.07 -0.02
CA GLY A 58 -4.71 8.96 -0.65
C GLY A 58 -5.92 9.18 0.25
N PRO A 59 -6.59 10.34 0.12
CA PRO A 59 -7.71 10.66 0.96
C PRO A 59 -8.70 9.49 0.90
N ARG A 60 -9.08 8.98 2.08
CA ARG A 60 -10.28 8.17 2.23
C ARG A 60 -11.48 9.09 1.96
N GLU A 61 -11.62 9.60 0.74
CA GLU A 61 -12.81 10.31 0.24
C GLU A 61 -13.98 9.36 0.01
N HIS A 62 -14.02 8.27 0.77
CA HIS A 62 -15.16 7.41 0.79
C HIS A 62 -15.50 7.20 2.25
N GLY A 63 -16.51 7.96 2.67
CA GLY A 63 -17.44 7.48 3.69
C GLY A 63 -17.79 6.01 3.43
N GLN A 64 -18.13 5.32 4.50
CA GLN A 64 -18.55 3.90 4.59
C GLN A 64 -18.40 3.12 3.27
N MET A 65 -17.39 2.25 3.22
CA MET A 65 -17.12 1.34 2.09
C MET A 65 -18.43 0.76 1.55
N THR A 66 -18.86 1.22 0.37
CA THR A 66 -20.06 0.67 -0.25
C THR A 66 -19.71 -0.68 -0.89
N PRO A 67 -20.64 -1.65 -0.89
CA PRO A 67 -20.42 -2.97 -1.48
C PRO A 67 -19.94 -2.89 -2.94
N GLU A 68 -20.41 -1.90 -3.69
CA GLU A 68 -20.07 -1.68 -5.10
C GLU A 68 -18.61 -1.29 -5.28
N ARG A 69 -18.07 -0.44 -4.39
CA ARG A 69 -16.63 -0.09 -4.44
C ARG A 69 -15.75 -1.27 -4.05
N ALA A 70 -16.16 -2.06 -3.05
CA ALA A 70 -15.44 -3.27 -2.68
C ALA A 70 -15.40 -4.26 -3.85
N GLN A 71 -16.54 -4.45 -4.54
CA GLN A 71 -16.65 -5.33 -5.71
C GLN A 71 -15.77 -4.84 -6.87
N ALA A 72 -15.80 -3.54 -7.18
CA ALA A 72 -14.96 -2.95 -8.23
C ALA A 72 -13.45 -3.13 -7.97
N ILE A 73 -13.02 -3.06 -6.70
CA ILE A 73 -11.63 -3.33 -6.31
C ILE A 73 -11.30 -4.80 -6.53
N CYS A 74 -12.15 -5.73 -6.06
CA CYS A 74 -11.99 -7.16 -6.26
C CYS A 74 -11.89 -7.53 -7.75
N ASP A 75 -12.73 -6.94 -8.60
CA ASP A 75 -12.72 -7.19 -10.04
C ASP A 75 -11.45 -6.63 -10.70
N ARG A 76 -10.96 -5.47 -10.26
CA ARG A 76 -9.69 -4.91 -10.75
C ARG A 76 -8.49 -5.79 -10.38
N VAL A 77 -8.48 -6.37 -9.18
CA VAL A 77 -7.45 -7.32 -8.73
C VAL A 77 -7.53 -8.62 -9.55
N ARG A 78 -8.73 -9.15 -9.76
CA ARG A 78 -8.97 -10.36 -10.57
C ARG A 78 -8.54 -10.15 -12.03
N ALA A 79 -8.85 -9.00 -12.62
CA ALA A 79 -8.45 -8.64 -13.98
C ALA A 79 -6.93 -8.40 -14.14
N ARG A 80 -6.23 -8.01 -13.06
CA ARG A 80 -4.75 -7.94 -13.05
C ARG A 80 -4.14 -9.33 -13.03
N ARG A 81 -4.65 -10.25 -12.19
CA ARG A 81 -4.20 -11.65 -12.18
C ARG A 81 -4.42 -12.37 -13.50
N ALA A 82 -5.52 -12.08 -14.20
CA ALA A 82 -5.81 -12.69 -15.49
C ALA A 82 -4.89 -12.21 -16.63
N ARG A 83 -4.24 -11.05 -16.49
CA ARG A 83 -3.31 -10.48 -17.49
C ARG A 83 -1.84 -10.85 -17.27
N SER A 84 -1.51 -11.48 -16.14
CA SER A 84 -0.17 -12.01 -15.87
C SER A 84 -0.07 -13.51 -16.18
N LYS A 85 -1.01 -14.05 -16.96
CA LYS A 85 -1.05 -15.43 -17.42
C LYS A 85 -1.12 -15.42 -18.95
#